data_AF-A0A2N3IFT3-F1
#
_entry.id   AF-A0A2N3IFT3-F1
#
_cell.length_a   1.000
_cell.length_b   1.000
_cell.length_c   1.000
_cell.angle_alpha   90.00
_cell.angle_beta   90.00
_cell.angle_gamma   90.00
#
_symmetry.space_group_name_H-M   'P 1'
#
loop_
_entity.id
_entity.type
_entity.pdbx_description
1 polymer ?
#
loop_
_entity_poly.entity_id
_entity_poly.type
_entity_poly.pdbx_seq_one_letter_code
_entity_poly.pdbx_strand_id
1 'polypeptide(L)'
;MRNIILSIWIVILFVGCSSSQKKNNMHSIHFGLESGILHAPVLLYYEAGIYHLYYKNKETSGASVNIAHAFSKDLLIWKKKETSIFPKRENILGAAIVQDKQHCLPIGTKTGVPLLALLIENNENNQMDAILKYSLDNGLNWTIFKGKPEVPNSLLENPQDPSVFWSDSEKKWMMSISVRDHVEFYSSKDFVSWEYASEFWSDHFPKNSVLNNNVIFPLGDGSSYCLITFSSGKQVTLEPEMQYYIGSFEENNFIEETTQHHFVDFGKNVCGAVAFSQENKSPILIGFVEGENKSKSKYTVPRTVRITEIYNELMIELYPKLDYNQPQNKKVILDSVKLSGRMNLSGYLPKNKEPLYLKLKFKTEHMTRISFPGKLGIEFMNKDGEHLVFGYENFWKNYFLLSTVNEEKKRAVEMPCIHRDSTLEINVLIDSGIIEFYTETGKRVLSSLVSDSSEFDQIFLFTEKGNIEILEASYFYFQN
;
A
#
# COMPACT_ATOMS: atom_id res chain seq x y z
N MET A 1 29.42 -51.85 -65.47
CA MET A 1 29.77 -50.71 -64.61
C MET A 1 28.70 -50.61 -63.53
N ARG A 2 29.06 -50.84 -62.27
CA ARG A 2 28.15 -51.07 -61.16
C ARG A 2 27.95 -49.74 -60.42
N ASN A 3 26.76 -49.14 -60.54
CA ASN A 3 26.44 -47.87 -59.90
C ASN A 3 26.30 -48.05 -58.38
N ILE A 4 27.16 -47.38 -57.63
CA ILE A 4 27.13 -47.27 -56.19
C ILE A 4 26.26 -46.06 -55.84
N ILE A 5 25.12 -46.29 -55.19
CA ILE A 5 24.30 -45.23 -54.60
C ILE A 5 24.85 -45.00 -53.18
N LEU A 6 25.55 -43.89 -52.98
CA LEU A 6 25.97 -43.40 -51.67
C LEU A 6 24.79 -42.63 -51.05
N SER A 7 24.19 -43.17 -49.99
CA SER A 7 23.21 -42.48 -49.16
C SER A 7 23.93 -41.56 -48.18
N ILE A 8 23.84 -40.25 -48.41
CA ILE A 8 24.32 -39.22 -47.49
C ILE A 8 23.25 -39.02 -46.41
N TRP A 9 23.56 -39.45 -45.18
CA TRP A 9 22.77 -39.11 -44.00
C TRP A 9 23.15 -37.70 -43.53
N ILE A 10 22.24 -36.75 -43.67
CA ILE A 10 22.33 -35.42 -43.06
C ILE A 10 21.84 -35.56 -41.62
N VAL A 11 22.76 -35.60 -40.66
CA VAL A 11 22.45 -35.46 -39.23
C VAL A 11 22.34 -33.97 -38.92
N ILE A 12 21.11 -33.49 -38.76
CA ILE A 12 20.83 -32.13 -38.28
C ILE A 12 21.06 -32.10 -36.77
N LEU A 13 22.19 -31.56 -36.33
CA LEU A 13 22.44 -31.20 -34.95
C LEU A 13 21.66 -29.92 -34.64
N PHE A 14 20.46 -30.06 -34.07
CA PHE A 14 19.81 -28.95 -33.37
C PHE A 14 20.60 -28.67 -32.10
N VAL A 15 21.49 -27.69 -32.16
CA VAL A 15 22.01 -27.03 -30.96
C VAL A 15 20.85 -26.21 -30.39
N GLY A 16 20.05 -26.86 -29.56
CA GLY A 16 19.08 -26.19 -28.71
C GLY A 16 19.84 -25.29 -27.75
N CYS A 17 19.95 -24.01 -28.09
CA CYS A 17 20.39 -22.99 -27.16
C CYS A 17 19.26 -22.83 -26.13
N SER A 18 19.27 -23.66 -25.07
CA SER A 18 18.45 -23.38 -23.91
C SER A 18 19.02 -22.12 -23.28
N SER A 19 18.40 -20.98 -23.54
CA SER A 19 18.60 -19.80 -22.70
C SER A 19 18.12 -20.20 -21.30
N SER A 20 19.06 -20.63 -20.44
CA SER A 20 18.76 -20.68 -19.02
C SER A 20 18.57 -19.22 -18.59
N GLN A 21 17.33 -18.74 -18.60
CA GLN A 21 16.95 -17.61 -17.79
C GLN A 21 17.25 -18.01 -16.35
N LYS A 22 18.44 -17.67 -15.87
CA LYS A 22 18.70 -17.55 -14.44
C LYS A 22 17.80 -16.40 -13.98
N LYS A 23 16.55 -16.71 -13.63
CA LYS A 23 15.78 -15.90 -12.69
C LYS A 23 16.60 -15.89 -11.41
N ASN A 24 17.29 -14.78 -11.15
CA ASN A 24 17.79 -14.51 -9.80
C ASN A 24 16.55 -14.32 -8.93
N ASN A 25 16.04 -15.42 -8.34
CA ASN A 25 14.96 -15.39 -7.37
C ASN A 25 15.48 -14.72 -6.08
N MET A 26 15.42 -13.40 -6.01
CA MET A 26 15.09 -12.74 -4.74
C MET A 26 13.60 -12.42 -4.78
N HIS A 27 12.90 -12.79 -3.71
CA HIS A 27 11.47 -12.61 -3.61
C HIS A 27 11.20 -11.14 -3.25
N SER A 28 10.44 -10.45 -4.11
CA SER A 28 9.83 -9.15 -3.80
C SER A 28 9.15 -9.21 -2.44
N ILE A 29 9.36 -8.17 -1.62
CA ILE A 29 8.69 -8.02 -0.31
C ILE A 29 7.38 -7.23 -0.44
N HIS A 30 7.17 -6.56 -1.58
CA HIS A 30 5.86 -6.00 -1.90
C HIS A 30 4.93 -7.11 -2.37
N PHE A 31 3.71 -7.10 -1.83
CA PHE A 31 2.68 -8.01 -2.28
C PHE A 31 2.19 -7.60 -3.68
N GLY A 32 2.22 -8.53 -4.62
CA GLY A 32 1.70 -8.37 -5.98
C GLY A 32 1.31 -9.74 -6.54
N LEU A 33 0.57 -9.80 -7.64
CA LEU A 33 0.23 -11.08 -8.28
C LEU A 33 1.26 -11.46 -9.35
N GLU A 34 1.46 -12.77 -9.54
CA GLU A 34 2.27 -13.27 -10.66
C GLU A 34 1.48 -13.23 -11.99
N SER A 35 0.16 -13.35 -11.89
CA SER A 35 -0.79 -13.28 -13.00
C SER A 35 -2.15 -12.78 -12.51
N GLY A 36 -2.95 -12.24 -13.43
CA GLY A 36 -4.24 -11.62 -13.13
C GLY A 36 -4.15 -10.15 -12.75
N ILE A 37 -5.22 -9.64 -12.15
CA ILE A 37 -5.38 -8.26 -11.71
C ILE A 37 -5.54 -8.26 -10.19
N LEU A 38 -4.73 -7.44 -9.52
CA LEU A 38 -4.84 -7.17 -8.09
C LEU A 38 -5.74 -5.95 -7.87
N HIS A 39 -6.61 -6.04 -6.87
CA HIS A 39 -7.42 -4.92 -6.39
C HIS A 39 -7.05 -4.58 -4.93
N ALA A 40 -7.74 -3.61 -4.33
CA ALA A 40 -7.53 -3.22 -2.94
C ALA A 40 -7.63 -4.43 -1.97
N PRO A 41 -6.84 -4.40 -0.88
CA PRO A 41 -6.94 -5.40 0.17
C PRO A 41 -8.28 -5.26 0.92
N VAL A 42 -8.78 -6.36 1.47
CA VAL A 42 -10.09 -6.43 2.14
C VAL A 42 -9.93 -6.54 3.65
N LEU A 43 -9.04 -7.41 4.14
CA LEU A 43 -8.80 -7.59 5.57
C LEU A 43 -7.34 -7.96 5.83
N LEU A 44 -6.76 -7.35 6.85
CA LEU A 44 -5.49 -7.75 7.46
C LEU A 44 -5.74 -8.07 8.93
N TYR A 45 -5.32 -9.24 9.39
CA TYR A 45 -5.31 -9.55 10.83
C TYR A 45 -4.15 -10.44 11.21
N TYR A 46 -3.94 -10.60 12.51
CA TYR A 46 -2.92 -11.46 13.08
C TYR A 46 -3.55 -12.44 14.07
N GLU A 47 -3.29 -13.72 13.88
CA GLU A 47 -3.79 -14.80 14.72
C GLU A 47 -2.70 -15.87 14.87
N ALA A 48 -2.45 -16.34 16.10
CA ALA A 48 -1.57 -17.47 16.39
C ALA A 48 -0.18 -17.46 15.68
N GLY A 49 0.48 -16.30 15.60
CA GLY A 49 1.81 -16.21 14.97
C GLY A 49 1.81 -15.89 13.47
N ILE A 50 0.63 -15.77 12.86
CA ILE A 50 0.46 -15.63 11.41
C ILE A 50 -0.36 -14.37 11.11
N TYR A 51 0.13 -13.57 10.17
CA TYR A 51 -0.63 -12.52 9.51
C TYR A 51 -1.43 -13.10 8.35
N HIS A 52 -2.68 -12.70 8.26
CA HIS A 52 -3.65 -13.13 7.27
C HIS A 52 -4.08 -11.91 6.44
N LEU A 53 -3.93 -11.99 5.13
CA LEU A 53 -4.29 -10.94 4.18
C LEU A 53 -5.32 -11.47 3.20
N TYR A 54 -6.51 -10.88 3.24
CA TYR A 54 -7.58 -11.10 2.27
C TYR A 54 -7.55 -9.98 1.27
N TYR A 55 -7.67 -10.32 0.00
CA TYR A 55 -7.59 -9.36 -1.10
C TYR A 55 -8.47 -9.76 -2.26
N LYS A 56 -8.96 -8.75 -2.99
CA LYS A 56 -9.67 -8.98 -4.23
C LYS A 56 -8.70 -9.23 -5.38
N ASN A 57 -9.02 -10.19 -6.23
CA ASN A 57 -8.29 -10.46 -7.46
C ASN A 57 -9.22 -10.88 -8.59
N LYS A 58 -8.71 -10.74 -9.82
CA LYS A 58 -9.34 -11.28 -11.02
C LYS A 58 -8.31 -12.05 -11.83
N GLU A 59 -8.58 -13.32 -12.10
CA GLU A 59 -7.71 -14.16 -12.92
C GLU A 59 -7.66 -13.66 -14.37
N THR A 60 -6.54 -13.88 -15.07
CA THR A 60 -6.37 -13.42 -16.47
C THR A 60 -7.43 -13.98 -17.43
N SER A 61 -7.84 -15.23 -17.25
CA SER A 61 -8.90 -15.89 -18.02
C SER A 61 -10.29 -15.73 -17.40
N GLY A 62 -10.38 -15.15 -16.20
CA GLY A 62 -11.62 -15.02 -15.44
C GLY A 62 -12.37 -13.74 -15.75
N ALA A 63 -13.71 -13.80 -15.71
CA ALA A 63 -14.55 -12.61 -15.85
C ALA A 63 -14.83 -11.91 -14.52
N SER A 64 -14.86 -12.66 -13.41
CA SER A 64 -15.33 -12.21 -12.09
C SER A 64 -14.18 -11.82 -11.15
N VAL A 65 -14.43 -10.79 -10.34
CA VAL A 65 -13.60 -10.45 -9.17
C VAL A 65 -13.96 -11.39 -8.03
N ASN A 66 -12.95 -12.00 -7.43
CA ASN A 66 -13.04 -12.94 -6.31
C ASN A 66 -12.22 -12.43 -5.13
N ILE A 67 -12.34 -13.09 -3.98
CA ILE A 67 -11.48 -12.86 -2.81
C ILE A 67 -10.53 -14.04 -2.65
N ALA A 68 -9.25 -13.73 -2.49
CA ALA A 68 -8.19 -14.68 -2.20
C ALA A 68 -7.55 -14.39 -0.84
N HIS A 69 -6.73 -15.31 -0.37
CA HIS A 69 -6.13 -15.28 0.95
C HIS A 69 -4.63 -15.60 0.87
N ALA A 70 -3.81 -14.76 1.48
CA ALA A 70 -2.39 -14.98 1.67
C ALA A 70 -2.03 -14.91 3.16
N PHE A 71 -0.95 -15.58 3.53
CA PHE A 71 -0.48 -15.63 4.90
C PHE A 71 1.03 -15.38 4.98
N SER A 72 1.46 -14.74 6.07
CA SER A 72 2.84 -14.38 6.30
C SER A 72 3.17 -14.47 7.79
N LYS A 73 4.44 -14.74 8.12
CA LYS A 73 4.93 -14.66 9.51
C LYS A 73 5.45 -13.27 9.87
N ASP A 74 5.85 -12.49 8.86
CA ASP A 74 6.61 -11.25 8.99
C ASP A 74 5.99 -10.05 8.26
N LEU A 75 4.85 -10.24 7.59
CA LEU A 75 4.14 -9.30 6.70
C LEU A 75 4.86 -8.97 5.38
N LEU A 76 6.02 -9.55 5.14
CA LEU A 76 6.85 -9.26 3.96
C LEU A 76 6.80 -10.43 2.98
N ILE A 77 7.02 -11.64 3.48
CA ILE A 77 7.02 -12.85 2.66
C ILE A 77 5.66 -13.52 2.78
N TRP A 78 4.88 -13.43 1.70
CA TRP A 78 3.51 -13.95 1.65
C TRP A 78 3.43 -15.27 0.89
N LYS A 79 2.88 -16.29 1.54
CA LYS A 79 2.43 -17.50 0.86
C LYS A 79 0.96 -17.33 0.47
N LYS A 80 0.72 -17.35 -0.84
CA LYS A 80 -0.62 -17.19 -1.43
C LYS A 80 -1.32 -18.55 -1.49
N LYS A 81 -2.61 -18.58 -1.21
CA LYS A 81 -3.46 -19.73 -1.52
C LYS A 81 -3.81 -19.67 -3.01
N GLU A 82 -3.70 -20.80 -3.70
CA GLU A 82 -3.95 -20.88 -5.16
C GLU A 82 -5.44 -20.75 -5.53
N THR A 83 -6.35 -20.83 -4.56
CA THR A 83 -7.80 -20.86 -4.80
C THR A 83 -8.52 -19.68 -4.14
N SER A 84 -9.50 -19.11 -4.88
CA SER A 84 -10.50 -18.20 -4.32
C SER A 84 -11.16 -18.83 -3.10
N ILE A 85 -11.39 -18.04 -2.05
CA ILE A 85 -12.11 -18.51 -0.86
C ILE A 85 -13.62 -18.65 -1.12
N PHE A 86 -14.12 -18.02 -2.19
CA PHE A 86 -15.49 -18.12 -2.67
C PHE A 86 -15.47 -18.68 -4.11
N PRO A 87 -15.52 -20.02 -4.28
CA PRO A 87 -15.24 -20.68 -5.56
C PRO A 87 -16.39 -20.62 -6.58
N LYS A 88 -17.56 -20.09 -6.21
CA LYS A 88 -18.66 -19.86 -7.17
C LYS A 88 -18.35 -18.63 -8.02
N ARG A 89 -18.93 -18.55 -9.23
CA ARG A 89 -18.79 -17.44 -10.19
C ARG A 89 -19.38 -16.11 -9.70
N GLU A 90 -19.33 -15.86 -8.41
CA GLU A 90 -19.79 -14.65 -7.74
C GLU A 90 -18.82 -13.54 -8.11
N ASN A 91 -19.30 -12.53 -8.82
CA ASN A 91 -18.53 -11.31 -9.01
C ASN A 91 -18.73 -10.46 -7.76
N ILE A 92 -17.76 -10.50 -6.85
CA ILE A 92 -17.84 -9.81 -5.56
C ILE A 92 -17.53 -8.32 -5.79
N LEU A 93 -18.55 -7.48 -5.61
CA LEU A 93 -18.48 -6.05 -5.86
C LEU A 93 -18.03 -5.30 -4.61
N GLY A 94 -18.58 -5.67 -3.44
CA GLY A 94 -18.22 -5.14 -2.13
C GLY A 94 -17.99 -6.26 -1.12
N ALA A 95 -17.07 -6.05 -0.18
CA ALA A 95 -16.77 -7.01 0.86
C ALA A 95 -16.24 -6.34 2.13
N ALA A 96 -16.76 -6.77 3.27
CA ALA A 96 -16.14 -6.57 4.57
C ALA A 96 -15.92 -7.91 5.23
N ILE A 97 -14.70 -8.17 5.70
CA ILE A 97 -14.37 -9.37 6.47
C ILE A 97 -13.85 -8.91 7.83
N VAL A 98 -14.35 -9.49 8.93
CA VAL A 98 -13.96 -9.11 10.30
C VAL A 98 -13.74 -10.33 11.19
N GLN A 99 -12.96 -10.15 12.26
CA GLN A 99 -12.88 -11.11 13.36
C GLN A 99 -14.01 -10.83 14.37
N ASP A 100 -14.96 -11.75 14.52
CA ASP A 100 -16.06 -11.65 15.50
C ASP A 100 -15.60 -12.12 16.88
N LYS A 101 -14.88 -11.23 17.59
CA LYS A 101 -14.45 -11.46 18.97
C LYS A 101 -15.59 -11.38 19.97
N GLN A 102 -16.71 -10.77 19.56
CA GLN A 102 -17.89 -10.53 20.39
C GLN A 102 -18.86 -11.70 20.35
N HIS A 103 -18.66 -12.65 19.44
CA HIS A 103 -19.56 -13.78 19.21
C HIS A 103 -21.01 -13.29 19.01
N CYS A 104 -21.18 -12.27 18.17
CA CYS A 104 -22.47 -11.59 18.00
C CYS A 104 -23.53 -12.47 17.32
N LEU A 105 -23.10 -13.56 16.65
CA LEU A 105 -23.98 -14.50 15.97
C LEU A 105 -24.03 -15.88 16.65
N PRO A 106 -25.18 -16.59 16.60
CA PRO A 106 -25.33 -17.94 17.14
C PRO A 106 -24.72 -19.01 16.20
N ILE A 107 -23.48 -18.82 15.76
CA ILE A 107 -22.76 -19.68 14.80
C ILE A 107 -21.80 -20.67 15.46
N GLY A 108 -21.67 -20.62 16.80
CA GLY A 108 -20.78 -21.46 17.58
C GLY A 108 -19.30 -21.11 17.44
N THR A 109 -18.43 -21.91 18.07
CA THR A 109 -16.98 -21.77 17.99
C THR A 109 -16.36 -23.15 17.77
N LYS A 110 -15.30 -23.22 16.95
CA LYS A 110 -14.55 -24.46 16.76
C LYS A 110 -13.09 -24.26 17.16
N THR A 111 -12.36 -23.42 16.43
CA THR A 111 -10.96 -23.07 16.70
C THR A 111 -10.68 -21.64 16.24
N GLY A 112 -10.11 -20.82 17.13
CA GLY A 112 -9.84 -19.40 16.83
C GLY A 112 -11.08 -18.52 16.92
N VAL A 113 -10.89 -17.23 16.61
CA VAL A 113 -11.97 -16.25 16.53
C VAL A 113 -12.76 -16.47 15.23
N PRO A 114 -14.10 -16.59 15.27
CA PRO A 114 -14.91 -16.67 14.05
C PRO A 114 -14.63 -15.49 13.12
N LEU A 115 -14.66 -15.76 11.82
CA LEU A 115 -14.65 -14.69 10.81
C LEU A 115 -16.04 -14.50 10.25
N LEU A 116 -16.44 -13.26 10.05
CA LEU A 116 -17.66 -12.89 9.33
C LEU A 116 -17.27 -12.20 8.02
N ALA A 117 -17.99 -12.50 6.95
CA ALA A 117 -17.83 -11.87 5.65
C ALA A 117 -19.19 -11.38 5.16
N LEU A 118 -19.35 -10.06 5.11
CA LEU A 118 -20.47 -9.41 4.43
C LEU A 118 -20.06 -9.14 2.98
N LEU A 119 -20.77 -9.74 2.03
CA LEU A 119 -20.47 -9.68 0.60
C LEU A 119 -21.61 -9.02 -0.15
N ILE A 120 -21.28 -8.14 -1.09
CA ILE A 120 -22.23 -7.52 -2.03
C ILE A 120 -21.97 -8.09 -3.41
N GLU A 121 -22.99 -8.71 -3.98
CA GLU A 121 -22.93 -9.39 -5.27
C GLU A 121 -24.27 -9.31 -6.01
N ASN A 122 -24.28 -9.72 -7.28
CA ASN A 122 -25.53 -9.89 -8.02
C ASN A 122 -26.15 -11.25 -7.68
N ASN A 123 -27.44 -11.25 -7.31
CA ASN A 123 -28.20 -12.47 -7.18
C ASN A 123 -28.53 -13.10 -8.57
N GLU A 124 -29.24 -14.23 -8.56
CA GLU A 124 -29.61 -14.97 -9.79
C GLU A 124 -30.44 -14.15 -10.79
N ASN A 125 -31.10 -13.07 -10.34
CA ASN A 125 -31.90 -12.16 -11.16
C ASN A 125 -31.11 -10.90 -11.58
N ASN A 126 -29.79 -10.87 -11.39
CA ASN A 126 -28.91 -9.70 -11.62
C ASN A 126 -29.30 -8.46 -10.80
N GLN A 127 -29.88 -8.64 -9.61
CA GLN A 127 -30.12 -7.57 -8.66
C GLN A 127 -29.02 -7.58 -7.59
N MET A 128 -28.59 -6.39 -7.15
CA MET A 128 -27.64 -6.26 -6.03
C MET A 128 -28.24 -6.86 -4.77
N ASP A 129 -27.48 -7.72 -4.11
CA ASP A 129 -27.88 -8.37 -2.87
C ASP A 129 -26.69 -8.46 -1.90
N ALA A 130 -27.01 -8.58 -0.62
CA ALA A 130 -26.03 -8.75 0.44
C ALA A 130 -26.11 -10.17 1.02
N ILE A 131 -24.96 -10.82 1.15
CA ILE A 131 -24.83 -12.16 1.71
C ILE A 131 -23.86 -12.13 2.87
N LEU A 132 -24.27 -12.73 3.99
CA LEU A 132 -23.42 -12.95 5.14
C LEU A 132 -22.90 -14.39 5.13
N LYS A 133 -21.58 -14.55 5.22
CA LYS A 133 -20.90 -15.84 5.38
C LYS A 133 -20.07 -15.81 6.65
N TYR A 134 -19.81 -16.98 7.24
CA TYR A 134 -18.94 -17.11 8.39
C TYR A 134 -17.95 -18.27 8.25
N SER A 135 -16.83 -18.18 8.95
CA SER A 135 -15.82 -19.23 9.06
C SER A 135 -15.49 -19.50 10.54
N LEU A 136 -15.34 -20.78 10.88
CA LEU A 136 -14.97 -21.24 12.23
C LEU A 136 -13.59 -21.91 12.26
N ASP A 137 -12.85 -21.83 11.15
CA ASP A 137 -11.56 -22.50 10.94
C ASP A 137 -10.54 -21.57 10.28
N ASN A 138 -10.45 -20.34 10.77
CA ASN A 138 -9.53 -19.29 10.30
C ASN A 138 -9.63 -19.02 8.79
N GLY A 139 -10.85 -19.07 8.26
CA GLY A 139 -11.14 -18.76 6.86
C GLY A 139 -10.75 -19.85 5.87
N LEU A 140 -10.55 -21.09 6.32
CA LEU A 140 -10.32 -22.24 5.44
C LEU A 140 -11.61 -22.63 4.72
N ASN A 141 -12.73 -22.68 5.44
CA ASN A 141 -14.05 -22.96 4.92
C ASN A 141 -15.04 -21.86 5.33
N TRP A 142 -15.96 -21.52 4.42
CA TRP A 142 -16.98 -20.50 4.62
C TRP A 142 -18.38 -21.08 4.45
N THR A 143 -19.26 -20.76 5.38
CA THR A 143 -20.66 -21.20 5.39
C THR A 143 -21.58 -19.99 5.27
N ILE A 144 -22.62 -20.07 4.43
CA ILE A 144 -23.63 -19.02 4.32
C ILE A 144 -24.42 -18.95 5.62
N PHE A 145 -24.52 -17.76 6.22
CA PHE A 145 -25.40 -17.50 7.34
C PHE A 145 -26.85 -17.45 6.84
N LYS A 146 -27.76 -18.13 7.54
CA LYS A 146 -29.15 -18.26 7.09
C LYS A 146 -29.96 -16.97 7.20
N GLY A 147 -29.58 -16.07 8.11
CA GLY A 147 -30.20 -14.75 8.22
C GLY A 147 -29.78 -13.87 7.06
N LYS A 148 -30.74 -13.22 6.40
CA LYS A 148 -30.46 -12.24 5.37
C LYS A 148 -30.01 -10.95 6.05
N PRO A 149 -28.79 -10.42 5.77
CA PRO A 149 -28.36 -9.16 6.36
C PRO A 149 -29.20 -8.01 5.81
N GLU A 150 -29.68 -7.15 6.71
CA GLU A 150 -30.39 -5.92 6.39
C GLU A 150 -29.35 -4.81 6.30
N VAL A 151 -28.75 -4.68 5.12
CA VAL A 151 -27.71 -3.68 4.85
C VAL A 151 -28.31 -2.34 4.39
N PRO A 152 -27.56 -1.24 4.51
CA PRO A 152 -27.97 0.05 3.99
C PRO A 152 -28.21 0.03 2.48
N ASN A 153 -29.23 0.77 2.01
CA ASN A 153 -29.47 0.95 0.58
C ASN A 153 -28.28 1.62 -0.13
N SER A 154 -27.58 2.54 0.54
CA SER A 154 -26.38 3.20 0.00
C SER A 154 -25.29 2.20 -0.39
N LEU A 155 -25.18 1.09 0.35
CA LEU A 155 -24.25 -0.01 0.04
C LEU A 155 -24.66 -0.80 -1.21
N LEU A 156 -25.96 -0.95 -1.45
CA LEU A 156 -26.50 -1.69 -2.61
C LEU A 156 -26.51 -0.84 -3.89
N GLU A 157 -26.75 0.48 -3.76
CA GLU A 157 -26.75 1.42 -4.89
C GLU A 157 -25.35 1.67 -5.45
N ASN A 158 -24.34 1.73 -4.58
CA ASN A 158 -22.94 1.94 -4.96
C ASN A 158 -22.04 0.92 -4.24
N PRO A 159 -21.98 -0.33 -4.72
CA PRO A 159 -21.25 -1.39 -4.05
C PRO A 159 -19.74 -1.10 -4.07
N GLN A 160 -19.24 -0.80 -2.89
CA GLN A 160 -17.81 -0.63 -2.56
C GLN A 160 -17.47 -1.53 -1.38
N ASP A 161 -16.20 -1.54 -0.96
CA ASP A 161 -15.80 -2.21 0.28
C ASP A 161 -16.15 -1.33 1.48
N PRO A 162 -17.16 -1.67 2.30
CA PRO A 162 -17.45 -0.90 3.50
C PRO A 162 -16.39 -1.21 4.57
N SER A 163 -16.01 -0.22 5.36
CA SER A 163 -15.17 -0.49 6.53
C SER A 163 -16.04 -0.88 7.71
N VAL A 164 -15.82 -2.07 8.28
CA VAL A 164 -16.60 -2.57 9.40
C VAL A 164 -15.69 -2.93 10.56
N PHE A 165 -16.00 -2.42 11.75
CA PHE A 165 -15.18 -2.59 12.95
C PHE A 165 -16.05 -2.64 14.21
N TRP A 166 -15.52 -3.21 15.28
CA TRP A 166 -16.12 -3.10 16.61
C TRP A 166 -15.65 -1.79 17.26
N SER A 167 -16.59 -0.94 17.66
CA SER A 167 -16.28 0.27 18.44
C SER A 167 -16.36 -0.04 19.93
N ASP A 168 -15.22 0.09 20.61
CA ASP A 168 -15.16 -0.13 22.06
C ASP A 168 -15.80 0.99 22.87
N SER A 169 -15.84 2.22 22.36
CA SER A 169 -16.55 3.34 23.01
C SER A 169 -18.06 3.16 22.90
N GLU A 170 -18.55 2.75 21.73
CA GLU A 170 -19.98 2.60 21.44
C GLU A 170 -20.56 1.22 21.81
N LYS A 171 -19.68 0.24 22.09
CA LYS A 171 -20.04 -1.16 22.39
C LYS A 171 -20.95 -1.80 21.35
N LYS A 172 -20.65 -1.57 20.07
CA LYS A 172 -21.36 -2.13 18.92
C LYS A 172 -20.50 -2.20 17.68
N TRP A 173 -20.94 -2.96 16.69
CA TRP A 173 -20.37 -2.93 15.35
C TRP A 173 -20.72 -1.61 14.69
N MET A 174 -19.74 -1.03 14.01
CA MET A 174 -19.86 0.19 13.21
C MET A 174 -19.45 -0.14 11.79
N MET A 175 -20.17 0.43 10.83
CA MET A 175 -19.90 0.34 9.40
C MET A 175 -19.80 1.76 8.84
N SER A 176 -18.77 2.04 8.05
CA SER A 176 -18.64 3.30 7.33
C SER A 176 -18.73 3.07 5.82
N ILE A 177 -19.47 3.94 5.13
CA ILE A 177 -19.70 3.88 3.68
C ILE A 177 -19.46 5.28 3.11
N SER A 178 -18.58 5.42 2.13
CA SER A 178 -18.44 6.66 1.38
C SER A 178 -19.63 6.89 0.45
N VAL A 179 -20.39 7.96 0.62
CA VAL A 179 -21.56 8.29 -0.18
C VAL A 179 -21.36 9.65 -0.82
N ARG A 180 -20.98 9.64 -2.10
CA ARG A 180 -20.73 10.86 -2.89
C ARG A 180 -19.68 11.76 -2.25
N ASP A 181 -20.05 12.69 -1.42
CA ASP A 181 -19.24 13.76 -0.86
C ASP A 181 -19.10 13.68 0.67
N HIS A 182 -19.62 12.60 1.29
CA HIS A 182 -19.54 12.35 2.73
C HIS A 182 -19.35 10.87 3.06
N VAL A 183 -19.24 10.58 4.36
CA VAL A 183 -19.20 9.21 4.88
C VAL A 183 -20.43 8.99 5.76
N GLU A 184 -21.24 7.98 5.45
CA GLU A 184 -22.33 7.52 6.31
C GLU A 184 -21.81 6.48 7.29
N PHE A 185 -22.25 6.56 8.55
CA PHE A 185 -22.01 5.56 9.58
C PHE A 185 -23.30 4.82 9.94
N TYR A 186 -23.17 3.51 10.05
CA TYR A 186 -24.23 2.59 10.47
C TYR A 186 -23.75 1.79 11.67
N SER A 187 -24.68 1.33 12.50
CA SER A 187 -24.36 0.52 13.66
C SER A 187 -25.20 -0.74 13.76
N SER A 188 -24.63 -1.79 14.36
CA SER A 188 -25.30 -3.07 14.54
C SER A 188 -24.84 -3.75 15.82
N LYS A 189 -25.75 -4.46 16.49
CA LYS A 189 -25.40 -5.32 17.65
C LYS A 189 -25.13 -6.76 17.25
N ASP A 190 -25.71 -7.21 16.15
CA ASP A 190 -25.72 -8.62 15.72
C ASP A 190 -25.04 -8.85 14.37
N PHE A 191 -24.52 -7.79 13.73
CA PHE A 191 -23.90 -7.81 12.40
C PHE A 191 -24.89 -8.12 11.24
N VAL A 192 -26.19 -8.28 11.55
CA VAL A 192 -27.25 -8.62 10.59
C VAL A 192 -28.11 -7.41 10.30
N SER A 193 -28.62 -6.75 11.34
CA SER A 193 -29.46 -5.57 11.21
C SER A 193 -28.62 -4.31 11.42
N TRP A 194 -28.51 -3.50 10.36
CA TRP A 194 -27.73 -2.26 10.34
C TRP A 194 -28.66 -1.05 10.36
N GLU A 195 -28.46 -0.19 11.36
CA GLU A 195 -29.25 1.04 11.54
C GLU A 195 -28.37 2.26 11.23
N TYR A 196 -28.94 3.25 10.53
CA TYR A 196 -28.25 4.53 10.30
C TYR A 196 -27.90 5.17 11.64
N ALA A 197 -26.66 5.61 11.79
CA ALA A 197 -26.16 6.19 13.02
C ALA A 197 -25.86 7.68 12.87
N SER A 198 -25.03 8.05 11.88
CA SER A 198 -24.66 9.44 11.63
C SER A 198 -24.06 9.60 10.22
N GLU A 199 -23.72 10.83 9.86
CA GLU A 199 -22.89 11.15 8.70
C GLU A 199 -21.72 12.03 9.13
N PHE A 200 -20.61 11.92 8.41
CA PHE A 200 -19.44 12.75 8.59
C PHE A 200 -19.12 13.53 7.32
N TRP A 201 -18.98 14.84 7.52
CA TRP A 201 -18.57 15.81 6.54
C TRP A 201 -17.35 16.55 7.05
N SER A 202 -16.41 16.82 6.16
CA SER A 202 -15.29 17.72 6.43
C SER A 202 -15.26 18.84 5.40
N ASP A 203 -15.06 20.08 5.86
CA ASP A 203 -14.79 21.23 4.98
C ASP A 203 -13.49 21.05 4.18
N HIS A 204 -12.65 20.10 4.59
CA HIS A 204 -11.39 19.74 3.97
C HIS A 204 -11.54 18.70 2.85
N PHE A 205 -12.73 18.12 2.65
CA PHE A 205 -12.94 17.21 1.54
C PHE A 205 -12.69 17.89 0.19
N PRO A 206 -12.15 17.17 -0.81
CA PRO A 206 -11.83 17.76 -2.10
C PRO A 206 -13.13 18.16 -2.82
N LYS A 207 -13.23 19.44 -3.17
CA LYS A 207 -14.40 19.97 -3.89
C LYS A 207 -14.60 19.21 -5.20
N ASN A 208 -15.85 18.92 -5.54
CA ASN A 208 -16.23 18.20 -6.78
C ASN A 208 -15.67 16.78 -6.91
N SER A 209 -15.39 16.11 -5.79
CA SER A 209 -14.92 14.72 -5.80
C SER A 209 -15.99 13.77 -5.29
N VAL A 210 -15.87 12.52 -5.72
CA VAL A 210 -16.64 11.39 -5.20
C VAL A 210 -15.73 10.57 -4.30
N LEU A 211 -16.10 10.47 -3.03
CA LEU A 211 -15.49 9.62 -2.04
C LEU A 211 -15.79 8.15 -2.32
N ASN A 212 -14.79 7.29 -2.14
CA ASN A 212 -14.94 5.84 -2.18
C ASN A 212 -13.89 5.16 -1.29
N ASN A 213 -13.95 3.82 -1.19
CA ASN A 213 -12.95 2.95 -0.56
C ASN A 213 -12.43 3.47 0.80
N ASN A 214 -13.34 3.83 1.70
CA ASN A 214 -12.95 4.30 3.02
C ASN A 214 -12.44 3.16 3.91
N VAL A 215 -11.55 3.51 4.83
CA VAL A 215 -11.05 2.60 5.86
C VAL A 215 -11.02 3.38 7.16
N ILE A 216 -11.63 2.86 8.21
CA ILE A 216 -11.52 3.42 9.55
C ILE A 216 -10.95 2.37 10.50
N PHE A 217 -10.02 2.78 11.34
CA PHE A 217 -9.39 1.89 12.31
C PHE A 217 -9.06 2.62 13.61
N PRO A 218 -9.14 1.92 14.75
CA PRO A 218 -8.80 2.50 16.04
C PRO A 218 -7.30 2.74 16.15
N LEU A 219 -6.95 3.78 16.89
CA LEU A 219 -5.60 4.21 17.25
C LEU A 219 -5.42 4.02 18.76
N GLY A 220 -4.19 3.73 19.20
CA GLY A 220 -3.85 3.65 20.63
C GLY A 220 -4.65 2.60 21.40
N ASP A 221 -5.43 3.05 22.38
CA ASP A 221 -6.32 2.23 23.23
C ASP A 221 -7.74 2.09 22.65
N GLY A 222 -8.00 2.67 21.47
CA GLY A 222 -9.32 2.66 20.83
C GLY A 222 -10.20 3.86 21.17
N SER A 223 -9.69 4.88 21.86
CA SER A 223 -10.42 6.14 22.08
C SER A 223 -10.48 7.02 20.83
N SER A 224 -9.49 6.92 19.96
CA SER A 224 -9.37 7.72 18.74
C SER A 224 -9.29 6.81 17.51
N TYR A 225 -9.65 7.35 16.36
CA TYR A 225 -9.77 6.65 15.09
C TYR A 225 -9.09 7.45 13.99
N CYS A 226 -8.53 6.73 13.02
CA CYS A 226 -8.10 7.31 11.75
C CYS A 226 -9.09 6.86 10.68
N LEU A 227 -9.81 7.82 10.09
CA LEU A 227 -10.65 7.62 8.93
C LEU A 227 -9.85 8.00 7.68
N ILE A 228 -9.63 7.05 6.80
CA ILE A 228 -9.05 7.25 5.48
C ILE A 228 -10.18 7.26 4.45
N THR A 229 -10.19 8.27 3.58
CA THR A 229 -11.10 8.35 2.43
C THR A 229 -10.30 8.47 1.14
N PHE A 230 -10.76 7.81 0.09
CA PHE A 230 -10.26 8.05 -1.25
C PHE A 230 -11.19 8.98 -2.00
N SER A 231 -10.63 9.95 -2.72
CA SER A 231 -11.39 10.87 -3.56
C SER A 231 -11.07 10.69 -5.04
N SER A 232 -12.05 10.24 -5.83
CA SER A 232 -12.00 10.33 -7.29
C SER A 232 -12.63 11.64 -7.76
N GLY A 233 -11.84 12.55 -8.31
CA GLY A 233 -12.36 13.76 -8.96
C GLY A 233 -12.95 13.48 -10.35
N LYS A 234 -13.90 14.31 -10.81
CA LYS A 234 -14.32 14.33 -12.24
C LYS A 234 -13.24 14.88 -13.18
N GLN A 235 -12.26 15.62 -12.63
CA GLN A 235 -11.03 16.00 -13.30
C GLN A 235 -9.88 15.21 -12.67
N VAL A 236 -8.99 14.69 -13.51
CA VAL A 236 -7.71 14.12 -13.05
C VAL A 236 -6.91 15.26 -12.45
N THR A 237 -6.93 15.40 -11.13
CA THR A 237 -6.04 16.34 -10.43
C THR A 237 -4.65 15.70 -10.30
N LEU A 238 -3.62 16.54 -10.19
CA LEU A 238 -2.25 16.07 -9.92
C LEU A 238 -2.03 15.75 -8.43
N GLU A 239 -3.07 15.92 -7.60
CA GLU A 239 -3.05 15.78 -6.16
C GLU A 239 -3.15 14.30 -5.74
N PRO A 240 -2.63 13.93 -4.57
CA PRO A 240 -2.80 12.59 -4.04
C PRO A 240 -4.27 12.27 -3.74
N GLU A 241 -4.64 11.01 -3.86
CA GLU A 241 -6.06 10.62 -3.86
C GLU A 241 -6.56 10.10 -2.49
N MET A 242 -5.64 9.74 -1.58
CA MET A 242 -5.96 9.22 -0.25
C MET A 242 -5.73 10.26 0.84
N GLN A 243 -6.82 10.66 1.50
CA GLN A 243 -6.80 11.57 2.63
C GLN A 243 -7.11 10.85 3.93
N TYR A 244 -6.69 11.43 5.05
CA TYR A 244 -7.06 10.92 6.37
C TYR A 244 -7.51 12.03 7.32
N TYR A 245 -8.32 11.60 8.29
CA TYR A 245 -8.94 12.41 9.33
C TYR A 245 -8.76 11.68 10.65
N ILE A 246 -8.28 12.37 11.68
CA ILE A 246 -8.15 11.82 13.03
C ILE A 246 -9.30 12.38 13.86
N GLY A 247 -9.95 11.53 14.64
CA GLY A 247 -11.08 11.91 15.45
C GLY A 247 -11.49 10.86 16.47
N SER A 248 -12.61 11.10 17.14
CA SER A 248 -13.19 10.19 18.12
C SER A 248 -14.68 9.99 17.84
N PHE A 249 -15.29 8.97 18.47
CA PHE A 249 -16.75 8.80 18.39
C PHE A 249 -17.41 9.33 19.66
N GLU A 250 -18.39 10.22 19.47
CA GLU A 250 -19.28 10.73 20.52
C GLU A 250 -20.74 10.51 20.12
N GLU A 251 -21.44 9.64 20.84
CA GLU A 251 -22.85 9.29 20.56
C GLU A 251 -23.07 8.87 19.09
N ASN A 252 -22.16 8.06 18.54
CA ASN A 252 -22.09 7.63 17.14
C ASN A 252 -21.63 8.67 16.11
N ASN A 253 -21.33 9.90 16.52
CA ASN A 253 -20.82 10.91 15.60
C ASN A 253 -19.30 10.84 15.59
N PHE A 254 -18.70 10.76 14.39
CA PHE A 254 -17.27 10.92 14.24
C PHE A 254 -16.92 12.41 14.35
N ILE A 255 -16.23 12.79 15.42
CA ILE A 255 -15.81 14.16 15.70
C ILE A 255 -14.38 14.33 15.20
N GLU A 256 -14.22 15.09 14.12
CA GLU A 256 -12.90 15.40 13.54
C GLU A 256 -12.08 16.28 14.50
N GLU A 257 -10.85 15.85 14.77
CA GLU A 257 -9.84 16.57 15.56
C GLU A 257 -8.73 17.19 14.67
N THR A 258 -8.61 16.75 13.42
CA THR A 258 -7.75 17.40 12.41
C THR A 258 -8.31 18.76 11.99
N THR A 259 -7.45 19.73 11.72
CA THR A 259 -7.88 21.09 11.31
C THR A 259 -7.59 21.41 9.85
N GLN A 260 -7.08 20.44 9.09
CA GLN A 260 -6.80 20.56 7.65
C GLN A 260 -6.75 19.18 6.98
N HIS A 261 -6.79 19.16 5.64
CA HIS A 261 -6.61 17.92 4.88
C HIS A 261 -5.17 17.42 4.99
N HIS A 262 -5.02 16.11 5.15
CA HIS A 262 -3.74 15.42 5.08
C HIS A 262 -3.80 14.23 4.14
N PHE A 263 -2.69 13.95 3.47
CA PHE A 263 -2.57 12.80 2.58
C PHE A 263 -1.83 11.65 3.25
N VAL A 264 -2.31 10.44 3.04
CA VAL A 264 -1.67 9.20 3.54
C VAL A 264 -0.36 8.94 2.80
N ASP A 265 -0.37 9.15 1.49
CA ASP A 265 0.75 8.91 0.59
C ASP A 265 0.65 9.90 -0.57
N PHE A 266 1.75 10.56 -0.92
CA PHE A 266 1.80 11.53 -2.02
C PHE A 266 2.02 10.88 -3.39
N GLY A 267 2.19 9.56 -3.40
CA GLY A 267 2.30 8.73 -4.57
C GLY A 267 1.04 8.78 -5.44
N LYS A 268 1.24 8.48 -6.71
CA LYS A 268 0.13 8.45 -7.68
C LYS A 268 -0.51 7.08 -7.72
N ASN A 269 -1.84 7.08 -7.88
CA ASN A 269 -2.67 5.89 -7.93
C ASN A 269 -2.58 5.04 -6.64
N VAL A 270 -2.20 5.65 -5.51
CA VAL A 270 -2.36 5.00 -4.20
C VAL A 270 -3.82 5.18 -3.82
N CYS A 271 -4.62 4.12 -4.02
CA CYS A 271 -6.08 4.24 -4.16
C CYS A 271 -6.91 3.27 -3.32
N GLY A 272 -6.31 2.68 -2.29
CA GLY A 272 -7.01 1.84 -1.34
C GLY A 272 -6.07 1.43 -0.22
N ALA A 273 -6.62 0.92 0.87
CA ALA A 273 -5.81 0.42 1.97
C ALA A 273 -6.52 -0.64 2.79
N VAL A 274 -5.76 -1.30 3.65
CA VAL A 274 -6.28 -2.03 4.79
C VAL A 274 -5.45 -1.69 6.01
N ALA A 275 -6.10 -1.62 7.16
CA ALA A 275 -5.44 -1.43 8.43
C ALA A 275 -5.70 -2.60 9.37
N PHE A 276 -4.72 -2.89 10.22
CA PHE A 276 -4.84 -3.82 11.32
C PHE A 276 -4.41 -3.16 12.61
N SER A 277 -5.31 -3.12 13.59
CA SER A 277 -5.05 -2.59 14.93
C SER A 277 -5.18 -3.70 15.97
N GLN A 278 -4.24 -3.70 16.92
CA GLN A 278 -4.36 -4.44 18.17
C GLN A 278 -4.41 -3.41 19.30
N GLU A 279 -5.18 -3.70 20.34
CA GLU A 279 -5.29 -2.86 21.52
C GLU A 279 -3.89 -2.49 22.07
N ASN A 280 -3.68 -1.21 22.37
CA ASN A 280 -2.44 -0.67 22.90
C ASN A 280 -1.19 -0.90 22.02
N LYS A 281 -1.38 -1.12 20.71
CA LYS A 281 -0.29 -1.22 19.73
C LYS A 281 -0.52 -0.30 18.55
N SER A 282 0.57 0.17 17.98
CA SER A 282 0.54 0.94 16.73
C SER A 282 -0.12 0.12 15.61
N PRO A 283 -1.11 0.69 14.90
CA PRO A 283 -1.73 0.03 13.75
C PRO A 283 -0.74 -0.24 12.63
N ILE A 284 -1.09 -1.20 11.78
CA ILE A 284 -0.36 -1.54 10.56
C ILE A 284 -1.23 -1.22 9.37
N LEU A 285 -0.74 -0.38 8.46
CA LEU A 285 -1.41 0.03 7.24
C LEU A 285 -0.71 -0.58 6.02
N ILE A 286 -1.47 -1.12 5.09
CA ILE A 286 -0.99 -1.54 3.76
C ILE A 286 -1.81 -0.78 2.72
N GLY A 287 -1.15 -0.02 1.86
CA GLY A 287 -1.78 0.70 0.75
C GLY A 287 -1.82 -0.13 -0.54
N PHE A 288 -2.75 0.19 -1.43
CA PHE A 288 -2.85 -0.35 -2.78
C PHE A 288 -2.39 0.69 -3.80
N VAL A 289 -1.38 0.33 -4.59
CA VAL A 289 -0.85 1.16 -5.67
C VAL A 289 -1.30 0.56 -6.99
N GLU A 290 -2.26 1.20 -7.66
CA GLU A 290 -2.80 0.73 -8.93
C GLU A 290 -1.88 1.08 -10.10
N GLY A 291 -1.46 0.05 -10.84
CA GLY A 291 -0.69 0.22 -12.07
C GLY A 291 -1.59 0.63 -13.24
N GLU A 292 -1.06 1.47 -14.14
CA GLU A 292 -1.71 1.77 -15.43
C GLU A 292 -2.07 0.49 -16.18
N ASN A 293 -1.12 -0.46 -16.17
CA ASN A 293 -1.42 -1.86 -16.40
C ASN A 293 -1.79 -2.51 -15.06
N LYS A 294 -3.08 -2.80 -14.84
CA LYS A 294 -3.60 -3.35 -13.58
C LYS A 294 -2.97 -4.69 -13.15
N SER A 295 -2.32 -5.42 -14.07
CA SER A 295 -1.55 -6.62 -13.71
C SER A 295 -0.24 -6.33 -12.98
N LYS A 296 0.20 -5.06 -12.97
CA LYS A 296 1.40 -4.56 -12.30
C LYS A 296 1.10 -3.84 -10.99
N SER A 297 -0.17 -3.80 -10.58
CA SER A 297 -0.54 -3.24 -9.29
C SER A 297 0.11 -4.02 -8.14
N LYS A 298 0.48 -3.29 -7.09
CA LYS A 298 1.16 -3.82 -5.91
C LYS A 298 0.56 -3.22 -4.65
N TYR A 299 0.79 -3.87 -3.53
CA TYR A 299 0.63 -3.23 -2.24
C TYR A 299 1.94 -2.60 -1.81
N THR A 300 1.82 -1.50 -1.07
CA THR A 300 2.97 -0.93 -0.34
C THR A 300 3.50 -1.97 0.65
N VAL A 301 4.73 -1.80 1.14
CA VAL A 301 5.11 -2.53 2.35
C VAL A 301 4.18 -2.16 3.51
N PRO A 302 4.03 -3.05 4.50
CA PRO A 302 3.29 -2.72 5.72
C PRO A 302 3.95 -1.56 6.45
N ARG A 303 3.14 -0.58 6.86
CA ARG A 303 3.58 0.62 7.56
C ARG A 303 3.01 0.66 8.95
N THR A 304 3.86 0.82 9.95
CA THR A 304 3.41 1.11 11.31
C THR A 304 2.93 2.56 11.36
N VAL A 305 1.69 2.76 11.81
CA VAL A 305 1.07 4.08 11.97
C VAL A 305 1.36 4.59 13.38
N ARG A 306 1.88 5.82 13.48
CA ARG A 306 1.98 6.58 14.74
C ARG A 306 1.30 7.92 14.57
N ILE A 307 0.73 8.43 15.66
CA ILE A 307 0.22 9.81 15.69
C ILE A 307 1.31 10.70 16.26
N THR A 308 1.46 11.87 15.67
CA THR A 308 2.28 12.96 16.20
C THR A 308 1.51 14.26 16.09
N GLU A 309 1.83 15.22 16.96
CA GLU A 309 1.36 16.59 16.83
C GLU A 309 2.51 17.45 16.31
N ILE A 310 2.29 18.17 15.20
CA ILE A 310 3.30 19.03 14.59
C ILE A 310 2.60 20.31 14.13
N TYR A 311 3.02 21.47 14.65
CA TYR A 311 2.38 22.78 14.40
C TYR A 311 0.92 22.83 14.89
N ASN A 312 0.62 22.22 16.05
CA ASN A 312 -0.73 22.11 16.62
C ASN A 312 -1.71 21.37 15.70
N GLU A 313 -1.19 20.46 14.88
CA GLU A 313 -1.98 19.65 13.96
C GLU A 313 -1.64 18.18 14.17
N LEU A 314 -2.68 17.36 14.30
CA LEU A 314 -2.54 15.90 14.40
C LEU A 314 -2.19 15.32 13.04
N MET A 315 -1.15 14.48 13.00
CA MET A 315 -0.71 13.82 11.77
C MET A 315 -0.33 12.37 12.03
N ILE A 316 -0.42 11.56 10.99
CA ILE A 316 0.16 10.22 10.98
C ILE A 316 1.61 10.25 10.49
N GLU A 317 2.44 9.46 11.14
CA GLU A 317 3.75 9.04 10.65
C GLU A 317 3.67 7.56 10.23
N LEU A 318 4.25 7.24 9.09
CA LEU A 318 4.23 5.92 8.48
C LEU A 318 5.63 5.34 8.40
N TYR A 319 5.91 4.35 9.23
CA TYR A 319 7.22 3.69 9.30
C TYR A 319 7.17 2.34 8.59
N PRO A 320 8.06 2.06 7.62
CA PRO A 320 8.07 0.76 6.96
C PRO A 320 8.39 -0.33 8.00
N LYS A 321 7.46 -1.28 8.16
CA LYS A 321 7.56 -2.39 9.09
C LYS A 321 8.39 -3.49 8.43
N LEU A 322 9.70 -3.29 8.49
CA LEU A 322 10.71 -4.21 8.00
C LEU A 322 11.18 -5.10 9.17
N ASP A 323 11.62 -6.33 8.88
CA ASP A 323 12.23 -7.17 9.92
C ASP A 323 13.69 -6.72 10.15
N TYR A 324 13.89 -5.94 11.22
CA TYR A 324 15.22 -5.46 11.63
C TYR A 324 16.02 -6.49 12.46
N ASN A 325 15.39 -7.59 12.85
CA ASN A 325 16.02 -8.65 13.65
C ASN A 325 16.64 -9.76 12.78
N GLN A 326 16.23 -9.87 11.52
CA GLN A 326 16.99 -10.64 10.53
C GLN A 326 18.40 -10.05 10.37
N PRO A 327 19.42 -10.87 10.06
CA PRO A 327 20.78 -10.39 9.85
C PRO A 327 20.84 -9.30 8.76
N GLN A 328 20.77 -8.05 9.17
CA GLN A 328 20.90 -6.93 8.26
C GLN A 328 22.37 -6.72 7.99
N ASN A 329 22.82 -6.97 6.76
CA ASN A 329 24.12 -6.50 6.30
C ASN A 329 24.02 -4.99 6.07
N LYS A 330 23.92 -4.21 7.16
CA LYS A 330 24.02 -2.76 7.10
C LYS A 330 25.42 -2.43 6.61
N LYS A 331 25.51 -1.81 5.44
CA LYS A 331 26.77 -1.30 4.90
C LYS A 331 26.67 0.21 4.82
N VAL A 332 27.57 0.89 5.51
CA VAL A 332 27.79 2.33 5.32
C VAL A 332 28.57 2.51 4.02
N ILE A 333 27.99 3.26 3.10
CA ILE A 333 28.60 3.62 1.82
C ILE A 333 29.47 4.86 2.00
N LEU A 334 28.89 5.89 2.62
CA LEU A 334 29.51 7.19 2.87
C LEU A 334 29.26 7.57 4.33
N ASP A 335 30.29 8.09 4.96
CA ASP A 335 30.27 8.65 6.31
C ASP A 335 30.94 10.03 6.24
N SER A 336 30.19 11.09 6.56
CA SER A 336 30.64 12.48 6.51
C SER A 336 31.36 12.89 5.21
N VAL A 337 30.68 12.81 4.07
CA VAL A 337 31.23 13.17 2.76
C VAL A 337 30.63 14.47 2.23
N LYS A 338 31.49 15.40 1.81
CA LYS A 338 31.05 16.63 1.12
C LYS A 338 30.73 16.33 -0.34
N LEU A 339 29.50 16.60 -0.74
CA LEU A 339 29.01 16.47 -2.11
C LEU A 339 28.91 17.84 -2.77
N SER A 340 29.38 17.93 -4.03
CA SER A 340 29.16 19.04 -4.95
C SER A 340 28.94 18.46 -6.34
N GLY A 341 27.85 18.80 -7.00
CA GLY A 341 27.43 18.16 -8.25
C GLY A 341 26.83 16.78 -8.00
N ARG A 342 27.36 15.74 -8.65
CA ARG A 342 26.77 14.39 -8.69
C ARG A 342 27.79 13.34 -8.23
N MET A 343 27.34 12.34 -7.46
CA MET A 343 28.14 11.21 -7.01
C MET A 343 27.45 9.90 -7.35
N ASN A 344 28.18 8.99 -8.01
CA ASN A 344 27.68 7.68 -8.38
C ASN A 344 27.76 6.70 -7.19
N LEU A 345 26.61 6.19 -6.74
CA LEU A 345 26.51 5.19 -5.68
C LEU A 345 26.52 3.74 -6.18
N SER A 346 26.27 3.52 -7.48
CA SER A 346 26.05 2.19 -8.08
C SER A 346 27.17 1.20 -7.80
N GLY A 347 28.42 1.66 -7.74
CA GLY A 347 29.59 0.82 -7.44
C GLY A 347 29.65 0.30 -5.99
N TYR A 348 28.92 0.93 -5.07
CA TYR A 348 28.88 0.55 -3.66
C TYR A 348 27.69 -0.33 -3.30
N LEU A 349 26.65 -0.24 -4.12
CA LEU A 349 25.40 -0.97 -3.98
C LEU A 349 25.54 -2.40 -4.54
N PRO A 350 24.81 -3.36 -3.98
CA PRO A 350 24.90 -4.73 -4.42
C PRO A 350 24.21 -4.88 -5.79
N LYS A 351 24.90 -5.47 -6.76
CA LYS A 351 24.33 -5.72 -8.09
C LYS A 351 23.26 -6.82 -8.02
N ASN A 352 22.11 -6.61 -8.67
CA ASN A 352 21.00 -7.57 -8.78
C ASN A 352 20.50 -8.08 -7.41
N LYS A 353 20.37 -7.16 -6.43
CA LYS A 353 19.95 -7.45 -5.05
C LYS A 353 18.84 -6.48 -4.63
N GLU A 354 17.68 -6.65 -5.25
CA GLU A 354 16.41 -6.12 -4.74
C GLU A 354 15.74 -7.19 -3.86
N PRO A 355 15.04 -6.83 -2.76
CA PRO A 355 14.80 -5.47 -2.29
C PRO A 355 15.99 -4.85 -1.55
N LEU A 356 16.13 -3.53 -1.67
CA LEU A 356 17.19 -2.70 -1.09
C LEU A 356 16.58 -1.52 -0.32
N TYR A 357 17.01 -1.32 0.93
CA TYR A 357 16.61 -0.16 1.73
C TYR A 357 17.80 0.77 1.94
N LEU A 358 17.76 1.96 1.34
CA LEU A 358 18.79 2.99 1.42
C LEU A 358 18.37 4.06 2.45
N LYS A 359 19.28 4.44 3.33
CA LYS A 359 19.14 5.52 4.29
C LYS A 359 20.09 6.65 3.91
N LEU A 360 19.55 7.84 3.71
CA LEU A 360 20.31 9.04 3.40
C LEU A 360 20.05 10.11 4.44
N LYS A 361 21.13 10.68 4.99
CA LYS A 361 21.08 11.76 5.97
C LYS A 361 21.98 12.91 5.52
N PHE A 362 21.38 14.07 5.32
CA PHE A 362 22.03 15.28 4.84
C PHE A 362 22.11 16.33 5.94
N LYS A 363 23.22 17.04 6.06
CA LYS A 363 23.36 18.15 7.01
C LYS A 363 22.75 19.44 6.45
N THR A 364 21.73 19.97 7.14
CA THR A 364 20.92 21.12 6.71
C THR A 364 21.00 22.32 7.66
N GLU A 365 21.82 22.26 8.71
CA GLU A 365 22.05 23.33 9.70
C GLU A 365 22.32 24.73 9.09
N HIS A 366 22.84 24.79 7.87
CA HIS A 366 23.17 26.04 7.17
C HIS A 366 22.42 26.21 5.85
N MET A 367 21.18 25.73 5.77
CA MET A 367 20.36 25.74 4.55
C MET A 367 20.07 27.12 3.94
N THR A 368 20.37 28.21 4.65
CA THR A 368 20.20 29.60 4.18
C THR A 368 21.46 30.20 3.55
N ARG A 369 22.62 29.54 3.63
CA ARG A 369 23.86 30.04 3.03
C ARG A 369 23.81 29.95 1.50
N ILE A 370 24.44 30.91 0.82
CA ILE A 370 24.54 30.92 -0.66
C ILE A 370 25.24 29.68 -1.24
N SER A 371 26.05 29.00 -0.43
CA SER A 371 26.73 27.76 -0.82
C SER A 371 25.86 26.51 -0.67
N PHE A 372 24.70 26.61 0.00
CA PHE A 372 23.78 25.49 0.16
C PHE A 372 23.06 25.22 -1.16
N PRO A 373 22.88 23.94 -1.55
CA PRO A 373 22.28 23.62 -2.84
C PRO A 373 20.82 24.08 -2.93
N GLY A 374 20.42 24.51 -4.13
CA GLY A 374 19.01 24.76 -4.44
C GLY A 374 18.20 23.47 -4.38
N LYS A 375 18.73 22.39 -4.98
CA LYS A 375 18.14 21.05 -4.90
C LYS A 375 19.16 20.02 -4.48
N LEU A 376 18.70 19.00 -3.80
CA LEU A 376 19.50 17.83 -3.46
C LEU A 376 18.61 16.59 -3.42
N GLY A 377 19.20 15.42 -3.63
CA GLY A 377 18.44 14.19 -3.54
C GLY A 377 19.15 13.00 -4.17
N ILE A 378 18.32 12.09 -4.66
CA ILE A 378 18.71 10.84 -5.27
C ILE A 378 18.09 10.69 -6.66
N GLU A 379 18.85 10.05 -7.54
CA GLU A 379 18.52 9.86 -8.94
C GLU A 379 18.76 8.39 -9.32
N PHE A 380 17.83 7.83 -10.10
CA PHE A 380 17.86 6.48 -10.61
C PHE A 380 17.76 6.50 -12.14
N MET A 381 18.59 5.70 -12.79
CA MET A 381 18.54 5.49 -14.24
C MET A 381 18.61 4.00 -14.55
N ASN A 382 17.86 3.56 -15.56
CA ASN A 382 17.97 2.21 -16.11
C ASN A 382 18.40 2.26 -17.58
N LYS A 383 18.76 1.09 -18.10
CA LYS A 383 19.19 0.90 -19.49
C LYS A 383 18.12 1.21 -20.54
N ASP A 384 16.84 1.25 -20.14
CA ASP A 384 15.72 1.55 -21.04
C ASP A 384 15.48 3.08 -21.17
N GLY A 385 16.32 3.91 -20.53
CA GLY A 385 16.20 5.36 -20.58
C GLY A 385 15.15 5.93 -19.63
N GLU A 386 14.65 5.13 -18.68
CA GLU A 386 13.85 5.61 -17.56
C GLU A 386 14.75 6.32 -16.56
N HIS A 387 14.30 7.48 -16.11
CA HIS A 387 15.00 8.34 -15.20
C HIS A 387 14.05 8.86 -14.14
N LEU A 388 14.37 8.55 -12.89
CA LEU A 388 13.57 8.91 -11.71
C LEU A 388 14.42 9.77 -10.77
N VAL A 389 13.94 10.94 -10.41
CA VAL A 389 14.62 11.88 -9.51
C VAL A 389 13.71 12.20 -8.35
N PHE A 390 14.13 11.84 -7.14
CA PHE A 390 13.48 12.26 -5.91
C PHE A 390 14.40 13.21 -5.14
N GLY A 391 13.91 14.39 -4.80
CA GLY A 391 14.74 15.39 -4.14
C GLY A 391 13.97 16.38 -3.30
N TYR A 392 14.72 17.17 -2.56
CA TYR A 392 14.27 18.33 -1.80
C TYR A 392 14.70 19.60 -2.54
N GLU A 393 13.75 20.53 -2.70
CA GLU A 393 13.97 21.87 -3.23
C GLU A 393 13.93 22.89 -2.08
N ASN A 394 15.06 23.55 -1.88
CA ASN A 394 15.30 24.41 -0.73
C ASN A 394 14.56 25.74 -0.81
N PHE A 395 14.29 26.26 -2.02
CA PHE A 395 13.58 27.53 -2.19
C PHE A 395 12.10 27.39 -1.80
N TRP A 396 11.43 26.37 -2.32
CA TRP A 396 10.00 26.12 -2.09
C TRP A 396 9.71 25.30 -0.83
N LYS A 397 10.73 24.69 -0.23
CA LYS A 397 10.58 23.80 0.95
C LYS A 397 9.62 22.64 0.67
N ASN A 398 9.79 22.00 -0.48
CA ASN A 398 9.04 20.81 -0.87
C ASN A 398 9.99 19.70 -1.33
N TYR A 399 9.50 18.47 -1.21
CA TYR A 399 10.03 17.33 -1.93
C TYR A 399 9.37 17.25 -3.31
N PHE A 400 10.08 16.66 -4.26
CA PHE A 400 9.56 16.39 -5.58
C PHE A 400 9.95 15.00 -6.06
N LEU A 401 9.09 14.41 -6.88
CA LEU A 401 9.42 13.25 -7.70
C LEU A 401 9.26 13.64 -9.17
N LEU A 402 10.31 13.47 -9.96
CA LEU A 402 10.28 13.63 -11.42
C LEU A 402 10.57 12.29 -12.08
N SER A 403 9.67 11.84 -12.96
CA SER A 403 9.89 10.69 -13.83
C SER A 403 9.93 11.12 -15.28
N THR A 404 10.96 10.67 -16.01
CA THR A 404 11.09 10.83 -17.45
C THR A 404 11.43 9.49 -18.10
N VAL A 405 11.00 9.29 -19.34
CA VAL A 405 11.38 8.13 -20.15
C VAL A 405 11.83 8.67 -21.49
N ASN A 406 13.08 8.40 -21.89
CA ASN A 406 13.67 8.96 -23.11
C ASN A 406 13.59 10.50 -23.17
N GLU A 407 13.90 11.17 -22.05
CA GLU A 407 13.89 12.63 -21.89
C GLU A 407 12.51 13.31 -21.96
N GLU A 408 11.44 12.58 -22.27
CA GLU A 408 10.07 13.09 -22.18
C GLU A 408 9.63 13.12 -20.71
N LYS A 409 9.28 14.31 -20.22
CA LYS A 409 8.74 14.49 -18.88
C LYS A 409 7.38 13.83 -18.78
N LYS A 410 7.31 12.71 -18.08
CA LYS A 410 6.03 12.04 -17.83
C LYS A 410 5.29 12.65 -16.65
N ARG A 411 5.99 13.01 -15.57
CA ARG A 411 5.27 13.38 -14.33
C ARG A 411 6.15 14.08 -13.29
N ALA A 412 5.62 15.16 -12.72
CA ALA A 412 6.09 15.73 -11.46
C ALA A 412 5.07 15.45 -10.35
N VAL A 413 5.55 15.17 -9.14
CA VAL A 413 4.77 15.16 -7.89
C VAL A 413 5.45 16.14 -6.95
N GLU A 414 4.66 16.93 -6.24
CA GLU A 414 5.14 17.78 -5.16
C GLU A 414 4.60 17.27 -3.82
N MET A 415 5.46 17.26 -2.81
CA MET A 415 5.13 16.80 -1.48
C MET A 415 5.67 17.83 -0.47
N PRO A 416 4.84 18.42 0.40
CA PRO A 416 5.28 19.44 1.33
C PRO A 416 6.32 18.86 2.30
N CYS A 417 7.34 19.65 2.62
CA CYS A 417 8.38 19.23 3.54
C CYS A 417 8.05 19.64 4.98
N ILE A 418 8.13 18.69 5.92
CA ILE A 418 8.12 18.97 7.35
C ILE A 418 9.54 18.77 7.89
N HIS A 419 10.42 19.69 7.58
CA HIS A 419 11.81 19.64 8.04
C HIS A 419 12.11 20.83 8.95
N ARG A 420 12.50 20.53 10.19
CA ARG A 420 12.84 21.53 11.22
C ARG A 420 14.22 21.33 11.83
N ASP A 421 14.87 20.23 11.48
CA ASP A 421 16.07 19.78 12.16
C ASP A 421 17.33 20.23 11.43
N SER A 422 18.49 20.05 12.08
CA SER A 422 19.79 20.29 11.46
C SER A 422 20.17 19.22 10.43
N THR A 423 19.31 18.21 10.24
CA THR A 423 19.53 17.08 9.34
C THR A 423 18.26 16.68 8.60
N LEU A 424 18.34 16.52 7.29
CA LEU A 424 17.25 16.04 6.45
C LEU A 424 17.46 14.56 6.12
N GLU A 425 16.44 13.73 6.33
CA GLU A 425 16.46 12.28 6.12
C GLU A 425 15.57 11.87 4.95
N ILE A 426 16.13 11.11 4.02
CA ILE A 426 15.41 10.45 2.93
C ILE A 426 15.77 8.96 2.97
N ASN A 427 14.80 8.14 3.33
CA ASN A 427 14.94 6.70 3.22
C ASN A 427 14.20 6.21 1.97
N VAL A 428 14.81 5.28 1.24
CA VAL A 428 14.29 4.77 -0.03
C VAL A 428 14.25 3.26 0.03
N LEU A 429 13.05 2.69 -0.15
CA LEU A 429 12.87 1.26 -0.37
C LEU A 429 12.73 1.02 -1.87
N ILE A 430 13.62 0.20 -2.42
CA ILE A 430 13.65 -0.18 -3.83
C ILE A 430 13.34 -1.67 -3.90
N ASP A 431 12.32 -2.04 -4.65
CA ASP A 431 11.96 -3.42 -4.93
C ASP A 431 11.52 -3.53 -6.39
N SER A 432 11.36 -4.75 -6.87
CA SER A 432 11.01 -5.01 -8.26
C SER A 432 9.71 -4.30 -8.61
N GLY A 433 9.76 -3.30 -9.50
CA GLY A 433 8.59 -2.57 -10.01
C GLY A 433 7.99 -1.50 -9.09
N ILE A 434 8.58 -1.21 -7.93
CA ILE A 434 8.08 -0.19 -7.01
C ILE A 434 9.21 0.43 -6.18
N ILE A 435 9.13 1.75 -5.99
CA ILE A 435 10.00 2.50 -5.08
C ILE A 435 9.13 3.30 -4.10
N GLU A 436 9.48 3.22 -2.81
CA GLU A 436 8.85 4.00 -1.75
C GLU A 436 9.85 4.93 -1.08
N PHE A 437 9.49 6.21 -0.96
CA PHE A 437 10.27 7.25 -0.31
C PHE A 437 9.66 7.61 1.03
N TYR A 438 10.49 7.60 2.08
CA TYR A 438 10.12 7.95 3.45
C TYR A 438 10.98 9.11 3.91
N THR A 439 10.39 10.28 4.07
CA THR A 439 11.13 11.49 4.50
C THR A 439 10.91 11.76 5.97
N GLU A 440 11.96 12.26 6.64
CA GLU A 440 11.94 12.57 8.08
C GLU A 440 11.36 11.41 8.90
N THR A 441 11.84 10.21 8.58
CA THR A 441 11.42 8.95 9.21
C THR A 441 9.93 8.62 9.09
N GLY A 442 9.24 9.07 8.02
CA GLY A 442 7.87 8.65 7.71
C GLY A 442 6.78 9.71 7.92
N LYS A 443 7.15 10.96 8.24
CA LYS A 443 6.22 12.09 8.32
C LYS A 443 5.56 12.39 6.97
N ARG A 444 6.28 12.13 5.88
CA ARG A 444 5.76 12.20 4.52
C ARG A 444 6.30 11.03 3.71
N VAL A 445 5.38 10.35 3.02
CA VAL A 445 5.67 9.14 2.25
C VAL A 445 5.17 9.32 0.83
N LEU A 446 5.92 8.78 -0.13
CA LEU A 446 5.57 8.75 -1.54
C LEU A 446 5.87 7.37 -2.11
N SER A 447 4.87 6.70 -2.66
CA SER A 447 5.00 5.43 -3.39
C SER A 447 4.92 5.65 -4.89
N SER A 448 5.80 5.00 -5.65
CA SER A 448 5.77 5.05 -7.11
C SER A 448 6.04 3.69 -7.71
N LEU A 449 5.14 3.22 -8.58
CA LEU A 449 5.46 2.14 -9.50
C LEU A 449 6.50 2.62 -10.52
N VAL A 450 7.37 1.71 -10.93
CA VAL A 450 8.44 1.93 -11.92
C VAL A 450 8.41 0.79 -12.93
N SER A 451 9.08 0.94 -14.08
CA SER A 451 9.01 -0.11 -15.11
C SER A 451 9.61 -1.44 -14.63
N ASP A 452 8.90 -2.54 -14.88
CA ASP A 452 9.41 -3.90 -14.69
C ASP A 452 10.37 -4.35 -15.81
N SER A 453 10.54 -3.55 -16.87
CA SER A 453 11.34 -3.95 -18.04
C SER A 453 12.85 -3.96 -17.76
N SER A 454 13.32 -3.03 -16.92
CA SER A 454 14.70 -3.02 -16.45
C SER A 454 14.84 -2.40 -15.06
N GLU A 455 15.60 -3.09 -14.22
CA GLU A 455 16.02 -2.61 -12.90
C GLU A 455 16.89 -1.34 -13.05
N PHE A 456 16.83 -0.45 -12.06
CA PHE A 456 17.73 0.69 -11.98
C PHE A 456 19.16 0.21 -11.69
N ASP A 457 20.05 0.42 -12.64
CA ASP A 457 21.45 -0.01 -12.56
C ASP A 457 22.41 1.16 -12.31
N GLN A 458 21.92 2.40 -12.40
CA GLN A 458 22.68 3.59 -12.03
C GLN A 458 21.94 4.43 -10.99
N ILE A 459 22.58 4.64 -9.84
CA ILE A 459 22.05 5.39 -8.71
C ILE A 459 23.03 6.49 -8.36
N PHE A 460 22.54 7.73 -8.22
CA PHE A 460 23.37 8.89 -7.94
C PHE A 460 22.78 9.73 -6.81
N LEU A 461 23.66 10.30 -5.99
CA LEU A 461 23.31 11.47 -5.18
C LEU A 461 23.65 12.72 -5.97
N PHE A 462 22.83 13.75 -5.83
CA PHE A 462 23.05 15.01 -6.54
C PHE A 462 22.82 16.24 -5.66
N THR A 463 23.41 17.34 -6.11
CA THR A 463 23.18 18.71 -5.65
C THR A 463 23.14 19.64 -6.86
N GLU A 464 22.21 20.59 -6.86
CA GLU A 464 22.16 21.69 -7.84
C GLU A 464 22.67 22.98 -7.20
N LYS A 465 23.71 23.58 -7.81
CA LYS A 465 24.23 24.91 -7.46
C LYS A 465 24.61 25.09 -5.98
N GLY A 466 25.37 24.15 -5.41
CA GLY A 466 25.87 24.26 -4.04
C GLY A 466 26.60 23.00 -3.59
N ASN A 467 26.88 22.93 -2.29
CA ASN A 467 27.46 21.75 -1.66
C ASN A 467 26.75 21.42 -0.35
N ILE A 468 26.72 20.13 -0.03
CA ILE A 468 26.14 19.60 1.21
C ILE A 468 27.04 18.53 1.81
N GLU A 469 27.00 18.39 3.13
CA GLU A 469 27.61 17.27 3.82
C GLU A 469 26.59 16.14 3.93
N ILE A 470 26.92 14.97 3.39
CA ILE A 470 26.19 13.72 3.61
C ILE A 470 26.73 13.12 4.89
N LEU A 471 25.91 13.11 5.94
CA LEU A 471 26.26 12.55 7.24
C LEU A 471 26.23 11.02 7.20
N GLU A 472 25.25 10.45 6.51
CA GLU A 472 25.14 9.01 6.32
C GLU A 472 24.57 8.71 4.95
N ALA A 473 25.22 7.81 4.22
CA ALA A 473 24.56 7.00 3.19
C ALA A 473 24.82 5.54 3.53
N SER A 474 23.78 4.81 3.92
CA SER A 474 23.89 3.39 4.26
C SER A 474 22.77 2.60 3.63
N TYR A 475 22.97 1.31 3.42
CA TYR A 475 21.90 0.42 2.98
C TYR A 475 21.89 -0.86 3.77
N PHE A 476 20.74 -1.54 3.74
CA PHE A 476 20.65 -2.96 4.00
C PHE A 476 19.78 -3.61 2.92
N TYR A 477 19.98 -4.91 2.74
CA TYR A 477 19.16 -5.75 1.87
C TYR A 477 18.63 -6.91 2.70
N PHE A 478 17.52 -7.47 2.28
CA PHE A 478 16.87 -8.58 2.98
C PHE A 478 17.58 -9.89 2.62
N GLN A 479 17.98 -10.67 3.62
CA GLN A 479 18.50 -12.02 3.42
C GLN A 479 17.37 -13.02 3.59
N ASN A 480 17.18 -13.91 2.62
CA ASN A 480 16.25 -15.04 2.73
C ASN A 480 16.67 -16.03 3.82
#